data_AF-A0A4Q1R999-F1
#
_entry.id   AF-A0A4Q1R999-F1
#
_cell.length_a   1.000
_cell.length_b   1.000
_cell.length_c   1.000
_cell.angle_alpha   90.00
_cell.angle_beta   90.00
_cell.angle_gamma   90.00
#
_symmetry.space_group_name_H-M   'P 1'
#
loop_
_entity.id
_entity.type
_entity.pdbx_description
1 polymer ?
#
loop_
_entity_poly.entity_id
_entity_poly.type
_entity_poly.pdbx_seq_one_letter_code
_entity_poly.pdbx_strand_id
1 'polypeptide(L)'
;MSNSSPDEHAPPTEGAAAEGAPSAEEAAETQAALIDIATSVALLPQAPPAEGEEERPEGTIALPVVEQDGNRYVPVFTTEDALVAAGGEPGTALRLPVVELAANWPADDLWLAVNPSTEEGLVLPPDLVRALPAFSRRND
;
A
#
# COMPACT_ATOMS: atom_id res chain seq x y z
N MET A 1 -32.56 4.44 53.32
CA MET A 1 -31.38 4.23 52.47
C MET A 1 -31.80 3.32 51.33
N SER A 2 -31.42 3.69 50.10
CA SER A 2 -31.51 2.92 48.85
C SER A 2 -32.90 2.60 48.29
N ASN A 3 -33.21 3.08 47.09
CA ASN A 3 -33.00 2.24 45.90
C ASN A 3 -32.88 3.13 44.64
N SER A 4 -31.83 2.88 43.86
CA SER A 4 -31.45 3.58 42.64
C SER A 4 -32.49 3.39 41.53
N SER A 5 -32.79 4.47 40.80
CA SER A 5 -33.48 4.42 39.50
C SER A 5 -32.54 3.83 38.45
N PRO A 6 -33.00 2.86 37.63
CA PRO A 6 -32.35 2.50 36.38
C PRO A 6 -33.27 2.93 35.22
N ASP A 7 -32.93 3.98 34.50
CA ASP A 7 -33.37 4.17 33.11
C ASP A 7 -32.59 5.34 32.50
N GLU A 8 -32.64 5.51 31.18
CA GLU A 8 -31.97 6.55 30.37
C GLU A 8 -30.58 6.24 29.80
N HIS A 9 -30.36 5.00 29.32
CA HIS A 9 -29.52 4.88 28.13
C HIS A 9 -29.93 3.71 27.24
N ALA A 10 -31.04 3.89 26.52
CA ALA A 10 -31.28 3.14 25.30
C ALA A 10 -32.03 4.01 24.29
N PRO A 11 -31.42 4.32 23.15
CA PRO A 11 -32.11 4.17 21.88
C PRO A 11 -31.90 2.72 21.40
N PRO A 12 -32.98 1.93 21.19
CA PRO A 12 -32.94 0.74 20.38
C PRO A 12 -33.20 1.10 18.90
N THR A 13 -32.46 0.44 18.01
CA THR A 13 -32.92 0.01 16.67
C THR A 13 -33.10 1.06 15.57
N GLU A 14 -32.09 1.15 14.72
CA GLU A 14 -32.17 0.94 13.26
C GLU A 14 -30.86 0.21 12.93
N GLY A 15 -30.79 -0.96 12.30
CA GLY A 15 -31.55 -1.47 11.16
C GLY A 15 -30.48 -2.12 10.29
N ALA A 16 -30.53 -3.45 10.20
CA ALA A 16 -29.55 -4.26 9.50
C ALA A 16 -29.34 -3.82 8.04
N ALA A 17 -28.06 -3.71 7.63
CA ALA A 17 -27.49 -3.87 6.28
C ALA A 17 -26.37 -2.83 6.00
N ALA A 18 -25.25 -2.94 6.69
CA ALA A 18 -23.97 -2.39 6.21
C ALA A 18 -22.82 -3.22 6.81
N GLU A 19 -22.92 -4.55 6.76
CA GLU A 19 -21.78 -5.42 7.06
C GLU A 19 -20.76 -5.24 5.94
N GLY A 20 -19.78 -4.36 6.17
CA GLY A 20 -18.61 -4.20 5.30
C GLY A 20 -18.19 -2.76 4.96
N ALA A 21 -18.94 -1.74 5.38
CA ALA A 21 -18.46 -0.36 5.23
C ALA A 21 -17.59 0.02 6.44
N PRO A 22 -16.32 0.43 6.25
CA PRO A 22 -15.49 0.90 7.36
C PRO A 22 -16.19 2.08 8.06
N SER A 23 -16.06 2.15 9.38
CA SER A 23 -16.54 3.29 10.16
C SER A 23 -15.93 4.59 9.63
N ALA A 24 -16.58 5.73 9.85
CA ALA A 24 -16.05 7.02 9.38
C ALA A 24 -14.62 7.29 9.89
N GLU A 25 -14.31 6.84 11.11
CA GLU A 25 -12.97 6.89 11.72
C GLU A 25 -11.99 5.98 10.96
N GLU A 26 -12.31 4.71 10.75
CA GLU A 26 -11.47 3.76 10.01
C GLU A 26 -11.21 4.21 8.57
N ALA A 27 -12.21 4.81 7.91
CA ALA A 27 -12.08 5.35 6.57
C ALA A 27 -11.13 6.57 6.55
N ALA A 28 -11.17 7.42 7.58
CA ALA A 28 -10.26 8.55 7.73
C ALA A 28 -8.83 8.08 8.04
N GLU A 29 -8.66 7.07 8.89
CA GLU A 29 -7.36 6.45 9.19
C GLU A 29 -6.76 5.79 7.95
N THR A 30 -7.56 5.02 7.22
CA THR A 30 -7.14 4.40 5.94
C THR A 30 -6.75 5.48 4.94
N GLN A 31 -7.52 6.56 4.83
CA GLN A 31 -7.18 7.68 3.95
C GLN A 31 -5.87 8.35 4.36
N ALA A 32 -5.65 8.56 5.67
CA ALA A 32 -4.41 9.13 6.18
C ALA A 32 -3.21 8.22 5.87
N ALA A 33 -3.35 6.90 6.03
CA ALA A 33 -2.31 5.94 5.67
C ALA A 33 -2.01 5.95 4.16
N LEU A 34 -3.03 6.07 3.31
CA LEU A 34 -2.84 6.18 1.86
C LEU A 34 -2.13 7.48 1.45
N ILE A 35 -2.44 8.59 2.11
CA ILE A 35 -1.76 9.87 1.89
C ILE A 35 -0.30 9.78 2.33
N ASP A 36 -0.04 9.21 3.51
CA ASP A 36 1.32 8.96 4.00
C ASP A 36 2.11 8.14 2.98
N ILE A 37 1.58 6.99 2.55
CA ILE A 37 2.18 6.15 1.52
C ILE A 37 2.42 6.92 0.22
N ALA A 38 1.42 7.66 -0.28
CA ALA A 38 1.53 8.39 -1.55
C ALA A 38 2.59 9.51 -1.51
N THR A 39 2.84 10.10 -0.33
CA THR A 39 3.88 11.12 -0.12
C THR A 39 5.23 10.55 0.31
N SER A 40 5.27 9.26 0.63
CA SER A 40 6.47 8.54 1.02
C SER A 40 7.32 8.14 -0.19
N VAL A 41 8.55 7.70 0.10
CA VAL A 41 9.52 7.22 -0.89
C VAL A 41 9.54 5.70 -0.85
N ALA A 42 9.38 5.07 -2.02
CA ALA A 42 9.55 3.64 -2.20
C ALA A 42 10.99 3.30 -2.61
N LEU A 43 11.48 2.23 -2.01
CA LEU A 43 12.65 1.45 -2.37
C LEU A 43 12.17 0.23 -3.14
N LEU A 44 12.52 0.18 -4.42
CA LEU A 44 12.24 -0.94 -5.29
C LEU A 44 13.48 -1.83 -5.41
N PRO A 45 13.45 -3.09 -4.93
CA PRO A 45 14.57 -4.00 -5.14
C PRO A 45 14.77 -4.21 -6.64
N GLN A 46 15.97 -3.94 -7.14
CA GLN A 46 16.30 -4.21 -8.53
C GLN A 46 16.79 -5.66 -8.62
N ALA A 47 15.99 -6.52 -9.24
CA ALA A 47 16.48 -7.83 -9.66
C ALA A 47 17.47 -7.65 -10.82
N PRO A 48 18.59 -8.38 -10.83
CA PRO A 48 19.44 -8.44 -12.01
C PRO A 48 18.59 -8.89 -13.20
N PRO A 49 18.77 -8.29 -14.41
CA PRO A 49 18.08 -8.78 -15.61
C PRO A 49 18.36 -10.27 -15.77
N ALA A 50 17.35 -11.08 -16.10
CA ALA A 50 17.59 -12.48 -16.39
C ALA A 50 18.48 -12.59 -17.63
N GLU A 51 19.38 -13.57 -17.66
CA GLU A 51 20.31 -13.77 -18.77
C GLU A 51 19.53 -13.99 -20.08
N GLY A 52 19.45 -12.97 -20.93
CA GLY A 52 18.71 -13.01 -22.19
C GLY A 52 17.62 -11.93 -22.37
N GLU A 53 17.30 -11.15 -21.33
CA GLU A 53 16.49 -9.94 -21.52
C GLU A 53 17.34 -8.83 -22.18
N GLU A 54 16.85 -8.31 -23.31
CA GLU A 54 17.41 -7.12 -23.97
C GLU A 54 17.59 -5.96 -22.96
N GLU A 55 18.73 -5.27 -23.06
CA GLU A 55 19.05 -4.07 -22.28
C GLU A 55 17.83 -3.16 -22.22
N ARG A 56 17.22 -3.07 -21.03
CA ARG A 56 16.05 -2.22 -20.82
C ARG A 56 16.42 -0.79 -21.22
N PRO A 57 15.54 -0.07 -21.94
CA PRO A 57 15.82 1.30 -22.32
C PRO A 57 16.18 2.13 -21.09
N GLU A 58 17.32 2.82 -21.18
CA GLU A 58 17.82 3.71 -20.13
C GLU A 58 16.69 4.67 -19.70
N GLY A 59 16.30 4.59 -18.42
CA GLY A 59 15.20 5.35 -17.84
C GLY A 59 13.89 4.57 -17.61
N THR A 60 13.80 3.30 -18.00
CA THR A 60 12.65 2.45 -17.66
C THR A 60 12.86 1.74 -16.32
N ILE A 61 12.03 2.08 -15.34
CA ILE A 61 12.01 1.41 -14.03
C ILE A 61 11.49 -0.01 -14.23
N ALA A 62 12.28 -1.01 -13.88
CA ALA A 62 11.77 -2.37 -13.81
C ALA A 62 11.11 -2.62 -12.47
N LEU A 63 9.87 -3.08 -12.56
CA LEU A 63 9.12 -3.51 -11.40
C LEU A 63 9.51 -4.96 -11.09
N PRO A 64 10.05 -5.24 -9.89
CA PRO A 64 10.26 -6.59 -9.41
C PRO A 64 8.87 -7.21 -9.20
N VAL A 65 8.45 -8.08 -10.10
CA VAL A 65 7.18 -8.81 -9.96
C VAL A 65 7.48 -10.14 -9.28
N VAL A 66 6.87 -10.37 -8.13
CA VAL A 66 6.91 -11.62 -7.39
C VAL A 66 5.57 -12.32 -7.54
N GLU A 67 5.59 -13.57 -7.99
CA GLU A 67 4.38 -14.39 -8.07
C GLU A 67 4.22 -15.16 -6.75
N GLN A 68 3.16 -14.89 -6.01
CA GLN A 68 2.81 -15.58 -4.77
C GLN A 68 1.36 -16.07 -4.86
N ASP A 69 1.14 -17.36 -4.60
CA ASP A 69 -0.20 -17.98 -4.61
C ASP A 69 -1.01 -17.74 -5.90
N GLY A 70 -0.33 -17.54 -7.03
CA GLY A 70 -0.95 -17.26 -8.33
C GLY A 70 -1.27 -15.78 -8.59
N ASN A 71 -0.96 -14.89 -7.65
CA ASN A 71 -1.08 -13.46 -7.78
C ASN A 71 0.28 -12.80 -7.96
N ARG A 72 0.30 -11.68 -8.69
CA ARG A 72 1.52 -10.93 -9.00
C ARG A 72 1.59 -9.68 -8.15
N TYR A 73 2.63 -9.61 -7.33
CA TYR A 73 2.87 -8.52 -6.39
C TYR A 73 4.19 -7.84 -6.70
N VAL A 74 4.23 -6.53 -6.52
CA VAL A 74 5.44 -5.74 -6.60
C VAL A 74 5.78 -5.29 -5.19
N PRO A 75 6.81 -5.87 -4.56
CA PRO A 75 7.25 -5.44 -3.25
C PRO A 75 7.95 -4.08 -3.35
N VAL A 76 7.53 -3.16 -2.50
CA VAL A 76 8.16 -1.87 -2.28
C VAL A 76 8.43 -1.69 -0.80
N PHE A 77 9.51 -1.00 -0.48
CA PHE A 77 9.91 -0.80 0.91
C PHE A 77 10.02 0.69 1.21
N THR A 78 9.62 1.14 2.38
CA THR A 78 9.83 2.54 2.78
C THR A 78 11.15 2.73 3.52
N THR A 79 11.76 1.62 3.97
CA THR A 79 13.03 1.61 4.72
C THR A 79 14.02 0.60 4.13
N GLU A 80 15.32 0.87 4.30
CA GLU A 80 16.39 -0.04 3.87
C GLU A 80 16.40 -1.34 4.70
N ASP A 81 16.02 -1.27 5.97
CA ASP A 81 15.94 -2.44 6.84
C ASP A 81 14.87 -3.43 6.36
N ALA A 82 13.67 -2.93 6.02
CA ALA A 82 12.60 -3.78 5.48
C ALA A 82 12.99 -4.41 4.13
N LEU A 83 13.70 -3.67 3.29
CA LEU A 83 14.27 -4.18 2.03
C LEU A 83 15.27 -5.31 2.29
N VAL A 84 16.22 -5.11 3.20
CA VAL A 84 17.23 -6.12 3.56
C VAL A 84 16.58 -7.35 4.19
N ALA A 85 15.56 -7.17 5.05
CA ALA A 85 14.78 -8.25 5.64
C ALA A 85 14.07 -9.11 4.58
N ALA A 86 13.68 -8.51 3.44
CA ALA A 86 13.14 -9.22 2.29
C ALA A 86 14.20 -9.88 1.40
N GLY A 87 15.49 -9.70 1.70
CA GLY A 87 16.61 -10.18 0.89
C GLY A 87 16.99 -9.25 -0.27
N GLY A 88 16.51 -8.00 -0.28
CA GLY A 88 16.91 -6.98 -1.24
C GLY A 88 18.24 -6.30 -0.89
N GLU A 89 18.95 -5.83 -1.91
CA GLU A 89 20.20 -5.08 -1.76
C GLU A 89 19.94 -3.56 -1.82
N PRO A 90 20.19 -2.79 -0.75
CA PRO A 90 19.95 -1.34 -0.74
C PRO A 90 20.85 -0.58 -1.72
N GLY A 91 22.04 -1.11 -2.02
CA GLY A 91 22.97 -0.51 -2.98
C GLY A 91 22.50 -0.55 -4.43
N THR A 92 21.60 -1.47 -4.78
CA THR A 92 21.00 -1.58 -6.12
C THR A 92 19.54 -1.16 -6.15
N ALA A 93 18.93 -0.92 -4.99
CA ALA A 93 17.52 -0.51 -4.90
C ALA A 93 17.29 0.88 -5.48
N LEU A 94 16.19 1.00 -6.22
CA LEU A 94 15.79 2.26 -6.83
C LEU A 94 14.91 3.04 -5.84
N ARG A 95 15.32 4.27 -5.51
CA ARG A 95 14.58 5.19 -4.64
C ARG A 95 13.75 6.16 -5.47
N LEU A 96 12.44 6.14 -5.30
CA LEU A 96 11.53 7.02 -6.03
C LEU A 96 10.26 7.28 -5.22
N PRO A 97 9.60 8.45 -5.39
CA PRO A 97 8.32 8.71 -4.75
C PRO A 97 7.29 7.66 -5.13
N VAL A 98 6.52 7.18 -4.14
CA VAL A 98 5.44 6.20 -4.39
C VAL A 98 4.43 6.75 -5.40
N VAL A 99 4.13 8.05 -5.33
CA VAL A 99 3.25 8.73 -6.30
C VAL A 99 3.76 8.64 -7.74
N GLU A 100 5.06 8.80 -7.98
CA GLU A 100 5.64 8.71 -9.33
C GLU A 100 5.58 7.27 -9.84
N LEU A 101 5.89 6.32 -8.96
CA LEU A 101 5.77 4.88 -9.26
C LEU A 101 4.33 4.51 -9.64
N ALA A 102 3.37 4.94 -8.83
CA ALA A 102 1.94 4.71 -9.04
C ALA A 102 1.40 5.40 -10.31
N ALA A 103 1.87 6.60 -10.62
CA ALA A 103 1.48 7.32 -11.82
C ALA A 103 1.94 6.65 -13.11
N ASN A 104 3.08 5.96 -13.08
CA ASN A 104 3.66 5.23 -14.22
C ASN A 104 3.39 3.72 -14.16
N TRP A 105 2.40 3.28 -13.36
CA TRP A 105 2.13 1.86 -13.15
C TRP A 105 1.70 1.15 -14.45
N PRO A 106 2.47 0.16 -14.95
CA PRO A 106 2.29 -0.37 -16.30
C PRO A 106 1.16 -1.42 -16.44
N ALA A 107 0.62 -1.94 -15.33
CA ALA A 107 -0.29 -3.08 -15.37
C ALA A 107 -1.47 -2.96 -14.40
N ASP A 108 -2.66 -3.37 -14.84
CA ASP A 108 -3.93 -3.24 -14.10
C ASP A 108 -4.18 -4.42 -13.14
N ASP A 109 -3.31 -5.43 -13.19
CA ASP A 109 -3.43 -6.68 -12.44
C ASP A 109 -2.27 -6.88 -11.45
N LEU A 110 -1.31 -5.93 -11.39
CA LEU A 110 -0.19 -5.97 -10.47
C LEU A 110 -0.55 -5.30 -9.16
N TRP A 111 -0.46 -6.07 -8.07
CA TRP A 111 -0.67 -5.60 -6.72
C TRP A 111 0.61 -4.97 -6.18
N LEU A 112 0.50 -3.98 -5.32
CA LEU A 112 1.65 -3.35 -4.68
C LEU A 112 1.70 -3.80 -3.22
N ALA A 113 2.82 -4.38 -2.80
CA ALA A 113 3.03 -4.78 -1.42
C ALA A 113 4.04 -3.83 -0.78
N VAL A 114 3.57 -2.95 0.11
CA VAL A 114 4.40 -2.02 0.86
C VAL A 114 4.90 -2.72 2.12
N ASN A 115 6.21 -2.83 2.29
CA ASN A 115 6.87 -3.51 3.41
C ASN A 115 6.28 -4.89 3.76
N PRO A 116 6.12 -5.83 2.81
CA PRO A 116 5.51 -7.14 3.08
C PRO A 116 6.27 -7.97 4.11
N SER A 117 7.53 -7.63 4.39
CA SER A 117 8.38 -8.29 5.38
C SER A 117 8.23 -7.74 6.80
N THR A 118 7.39 -6.72 7.01
CA THR A 118 7.13 -6.11 8.33
C THR A 118 5.69 -6.33 8.78
N GLU A 119 5.41 -6.19 10.09
CA GLU A 119 4.05 -6.27 10.63
C GLU A 119 3.14 -5.15 10.11
N GLU A 120 3.71 -3.99 9.76
CA GLU A 120 3.02 -2.85 9.16
C GLU A 120 2.85 -2.99 7.63
N GLY A 121 3.14 -4.16 7.08
CA GLY A 121 3.05 -4.42 5.66
C GLY A 121 1.64 -4.21 5.13
N LEU A 122 1.51 -3.41 4.08
CA LEU A 122 0.22 -3.11 3.44
C LEU A 122 0.21 -3.62 2.01
N VAL A 123 -0.85 -4.34 1.65
CA VAL A 123 -1.07 -4.80 0.27
C VAL A 123 -2.15 -3.94 -0.36
N LEU A 124 -1.79 -3.24 -1.43
CA LEU A 124 -2.65 -2.36 -2.18
C LEU A 124 -3.06 -3.03 -3.51
N PRO A 125 -4.36 -3.12 -3.81
CA PRO A 125 -4.83 -3.62 -5.09
C PRO A 125 -4.45 -2.65 -6.23
N PRO A 126 -4.31 -3.13 -7.47
CA PRO A 126 -3.88 -2.32 -8.62
C PRO A 126 -4.72 -1.06 -8.83
N ASP A 127 -6.03 -1.14 -8.58
CA ASP A 127 -6.95 0.00 -8.69
C ASP A 127 -6.59 1.12 -7.71
N LEU A 128 -6.30 0.75 -6.46
CA LEU A 128 -5.92 1.69 -5.41
C LEU A 128 -4.51 2.27 -5.63
N VAL A 129 -3.57 1.46 -6.15
CA VAL A 129 -2.24 1.93 -6.52
C VAL A 129 -2.34 3.09 -7.51
N ARG A 130 -3.14 2.95 -8.57
CA ARG A 130 -3.34 4.02 -9.56
C ARG A 130 -4.08 5.23 -9.01
N ALA A 131 -4.85 5.05 -7.94
CA ALA A 131 -5.49 6.15 -7.25
C ALA A 131 -4.54 6.92 -6.30
N LEU A 132 -3.39 6.34 -5.88
CA LEU A 132 -2.42 7.00 -4.98
C LEU A 132 -2.04 8.43 -5.40
N PRO A 133 -1.78 8.75 -6.69
CA PRO A 133 -1.48 10.12 -7.11
C PRO A 133 -2.61 11.12 -6.86
N ALA A 134 -3.87 10.67 -6.81
CA ALA A 134 -5.00 11.51 -6.47
C ALA A 134 -5.02 11.86 -4.97
N PHE A 135 -4.53 10.98 -4.09
CA PHE A 135 -4.42 11.22 -2.66
C PHE A 135 -3.29 12.19 -2.31
N SER A 136 -2.15 12.11 -3.00
CA SER A 136 -1.03 13.05 -2.85
C SER A 136 -1.45 14.50 -3.19
N ARG A 137 -2.29 14.67 -4.22
CA ARG A 137 -2.70 15.99 -4.72
C ARG A 137 -3.68 16.75 -3.82
N ARG A 138 -4.25 16.10 -2.79
CA ARG A 138 -5.19 16.74 -1.84
C ARG A 138 -4.50 17.56 -0.75
N ASN A 139 -3.16 17.54 -0.71
CA ASN A 139 -2.34 18.25 0.26
C ASN A 139 -1.78 19.60 -0.27
N ASP A 140 -2.29 20.12 -1.39
CA ASP A 140 -1.94 21.45 -1.93
C ASP A 140 -3.06 22.48 -1.69
#